data_AF-A0A8T3P665-F1
#
_entry.id   AF-A0A8T3P665-F1
#
_cell.length_a   1.000
_cell.length_b   1.000
_cell.length_c   1.000
_cell.angle_alpha   90.00
_cell.angle_beta   90.00
_cell.angle_gamma   90.00
#
_symmetry.space_group_name_H-M   'P 1'
#
loop_
_entity.id
_entity.type
_entity.pdbx_description
1 polymer ?
#
loop_
_entity_poly.entity_id
_entity_poly.type
_entity_poly.pdbx_seq_one_letter_code
_entity_poly.pdbx_strand_id
1 'polypeptide(L)'
;MTDERRLPQPAPPVDAPARRTTLPAAPPERRTTEIDKQRVPMAAKPYRLLALVKQDAVVRVQKEPDDTVLTWPHLLSIEFFAAVMISIFLLLMGLFVNAPLEELANPNVTPAVAKAPWYFVGLQELLAYFHPTVAGVLVPTFVLVGAALVPYIDRGPRGDGGSSRPADRKVGITIFSLFLVAGLVITFIGAFFRGPGYGWALPWVSGLHFAL
;
A
#
# COMPACT_ATOMS: atom_id res chain seq x y z
N MET A 1 96.32 -30.20 64.01
CA MET A 1 96.31 -28.96 64.79
C MET A 1 95.53 -27.95 63.97
N THR A 2 94.31 -27.61 64.46
CA THR A 2 93.44 -26.45 64.12
C THR A 2 93.11 -26.22 62.63
N ASP A 3 91.95 -26.65 62.10
CA ASP A 3 90.57 -26.13 62.28
C ASP A 3 90.46 -24.60 62.23
N GLU A 4 90.06 -24.06 61.07
CA GLU A 4 89.30 -22.81 60.94
C GLU A 4 88.27 -22.90 59.79
N ARG A 5 87.09 -23.40 60.15
CA ARG A 5 85.76 -22.83 59.90
C ARG A 5 85.42 -22.21 58.53
N ARG A 6 84.53 -22.94 57.84
CA ARG A 6 83.36 -22.47 57.06
C ARG A 6 82.98 -21.00 57.26
N LEU A 7 82.78 -20.30 56.13
CA LEU A 7 81.55 -19.54 55.88
C LEU A 7 81.17 -19.68 54.38
N PRO A 8 79.94 -20.12 54.06
CA PRO A 8 79.45 -20.18 52.68
C PRO A 8 79.20 -18.79 52.10
N GLN A 9 79.62 -18.56 50.85
CA GLN A 9 79.38 -17.31 50.12
C GLN A 9 77.87 -17.00 50.03
N PRO A 10 77.45 -15.76 50.31
CA PRO A 10 76.06 -15.36 50.19
C PRO A 10 75.63 -15.32 48.71
N ALA A 11 74.43 -15.87 48.46
CA ALA A 11 73.77 -15.87 47.16
C ALA A 11 73.62 -14.44 46.58
N PRO A 12 73.61 -14.28 45.24
CA PRO A 12 73.38 -12.98 44.62
C PRO A 12 71.99 -12.43 45.03
N PRO A 13 71.85 -11.09 45.13
CA PRO A 13 70.66 -10.45 45.66
C PRO A 13 69.43 -10.80 44.81
N VAL A 14 68.34 -11.14 45.49
CA VAL A 14 67.02 -11.37 44.89
C VAL A 14 66.51 -10.04 44.33
N ASP A 15 66.35 -9.97 43.01
CA ASP A 15 65.72 -8.84 42.34
C ASP A 15 64.29 -8.65 42.88
N ALA A 16 64.02 -7.48 43.47
CA ALA A 16 62.68 -7.08 43.86
C ALA A 16 61.77 -7.06 42.61
N PRO A 17 60.49 -7.49 42.70
CA PRO A 17 59.61 -7.47 41.54
C PRO A 17 59.42 -6.03 41.07
N ALA A 18 59.89 -5.73 39.86
CA ALA A 18 59.66 -4.46 39.20
C ALA A 18 58.15 -4.18 39.16
N ARG A 19 57.72 -3.10 39.83
CA ARG A 19 56.34 -2.60 39.76
C ARG A 19 56.04 -2.29 38.30
N ARG A 20 55.23 -3.14 37.64
CA ARG A 20 54.69 -2.87 36.30
C ARG A 20 53.86 -1.58 36.36
N THR A 21 54.43 -0.49 35.88
CA THR A 21 53.66 0.71 35.51
C THR A 21 52.96 0.39 34.21
N THR A 22 51.70 -0.02 34.26
CA THR A 22 50.86 -0.14 33.06
C THR A 22 50.48 1.26 32.60
N LEU A 23 51.06 1.72 31.49
CA LEU A 23 50.51 2.85 30.74
C LEU A 23 49.07 2.52 30.34
N PRO A 24 48.10 3.45 30.48
CA PRO A 24 46.74 3.21 30.06
C PRO A 24 46.70 2.90 28.56
N ALA A 25 45.95 1.85 28.19
CA ALA A 25 45.74 1.43 26.81
C ALA A 25 45.20 2.60 25.98
N ALA A 26 45.77 2.81 24.80
CA ALA A 26 45.28 3.79 23.83
C ALA A 26 43.80 3.52 23.49
N PRO A 27 42.96 4.55 23.32
CA PRO A 27 41.55 4.35 23.01
C PRO A 27 41.40 3.61 21.68
N PRO A 28 40.42 2.70 21.55
CA PRO A 28 40.19 2.02 20.28
C PRO A 28 39.82 3.07 19.22
N GLU A 29 40.51 2.99 18.09
CA GLU A 29 40.33 3.86 16.94
C GLU A 29 38.84 3.90 16.56
N ARG A 30 38.24 5.08 16.72
CA ARG A 30 36.80 5.28 16.54
C ARG A 30 36.48 5.10 15.06
N ARG A 31 35.93 3.96 14.67
CA ARG A 31 35.44 3.73 13.30
C ARG A 31 34.36 4.76 12.99
N THR A 32 34.73 5.78 12.23
CA THR A 32 33.83 6.84 11.77
C THR A 32 32.78 6.23 10.85
N THR A 33 31.60 5.95 11.39
CA THR A 33 30.43 5.67 10.56
C THR A 33 29.95 6.97 9.92
N GLU A 34 29.56 6.89 8.65
CA GLU A 34 29.14 7.97 7.75
C GLU A 34 28.09 8.96 8.31
N ILE A 35 27.42 8.58 9.40
CA ILE A 35 26.50 9.39 10.20
C ILE A 35 27.15 10.66 10.78
N ASP A 36 28.48 10.71 10.93
CA ASP A 36 29.17 11.89 11.51
C ASP A 36 29.26 13.11 10.55
N LYS A 37 28.97 12.94 9.26
CA LYS A 37 29.12 14.02 8.26
C LYS A 37 28.03 15.09 8.30
N GLN A 38 26.95 14.89 9.06
CA GLN A 38 25.81 15.82 9.09
C GLN A 38 25.58 16.41 10.48
N ARG A 39 26.66 16.89 11.12
CA ARG A 39 26.56 17.60 12.40
C ARG A 39 26.55 19.10 12.15
N VAL A 40 25.37 19.70 12.25
CA VAL A 40 25.16 21.17 12.27
C VAL A 40 26.02 21.76 13.40
N PRO A 41 26.71 22.89 13.20
CA PRO A 41 27.66 23.42 14.18
C PRO A 41 26.91 24.03 15.37
N MET A 42 26.57 23.22 16.37
CA MET A 42 26.10 23.71 17.66
C MET A 42 27.32 24.07 18.50
N ALA A 43 27.49 25.38 18.74
CA ALA A 43 28.50 25.94 19.62
C ALA A 43 28.50 25.20 20.97
N ALA A 44 29.66 24.64 21.32
CA ALA A 44 29.83 23.80 22.49
C ALA A 44 29.72 24.60 23.80
N LYS A 45 28.53 24.65 24.40
CA LYS A 45 28.37 24.97 25.82
C LYS A 45 28.51 23.68 26.64
N PRO A 46 29.35 23.65 27.70
CA PRO A 46 29.53 22.45 28.51
C PRO A 46 28.32 22.25 29.43
N TYR A 47 27.48 21.26 29.12
CA TYR A 47 26.38 20.83 29.98
C TYR A 47 26.79 19.57 30.77
N ARG A 48 26.53 19.57 32.09
CA ARG A 48 26.74 18.42 32.99
C ARG A 48 25.52 17.49 32.89
N LEU A 49 25.73 16.23 32.53
CA LEU A 49 24.67 15.21 32.49
C LEU A 49 24.16 14.93 33.91
N LEU A 50 22.91 15.30 34.20
CA LEU A 50 22.28 15.07 35.51
C LEU A 50 21.54 13.73 35.57
N ALA A 51 21.06 13.20 34.44
CA ALA A 51 20.52 11.85 34.33
C ALA A 51 20.49 11.42 32.85
N LEU A 52 20.84 10.15 32.59
CA LEU A 52 20.64 9.51 31.29
C LEU A 52 19.33 8.71 31.36
N VAL A 53 18.23 9.37 31.00
CA VAL A 53 16.98 8.64 30.74
C VAL A 53 17.10 8.04 29.35
N LYS A 54 17.05 6.71 29.27
CA LYS A 54 16.94 5.99 28.00
C LYS A 54 15.54 6.28 27.47
N GLN A 55 15.42 7.36 26.68
CA GLN A 55 14.25 7.56 25.84
C GLN A 55 14.19 6.34 24.93
N ASP A 56 13.26 5.43 25.19
CA ASP A 56 12.72 4.61 24.11
C ASP A 56 12.20 5.63 23.11
N ALA A 57 13.00 5.83 22.07
CA ALA A 57 12.67 6.73 21.02
C ALA A 57 11.32 6.24 20.51
N VAL A 58 10.26 7.01 20.78
CA VAL A 58 9.18 7.14 19.82
C VAL A 58 9.89 7.71 18.61
N VAL A 59 10.53 6.81 17.84
CA VAL A 59 11.18 7.09 16.58
C VAL A 59 10.03 7.56 15.74
N ARG A 60 9.81 8.88 15.73
CA ARG A 60 9.15 9.52 14.62
C ARG A 60 9.99 9.08 13.44
N VAL A 61 9.49 8.06 12.73
CA VAL A 61 9.94 7.71 11.40
C VAL A 61 10.02 9.05 10.70
N GLN A 62 11.25 9.48 10.38
CA GLN A 62 11.44 10.69 9.61
C GLN A 62 10.73 10.40 8.29
N LYS A 63 9.49 10.85 8.19
CA LYS A 63 8.79 10.90 6.93
C LYS A 63 9.67 11.80 6.08
N GLU A 64 10.10 11.30 4.91
CA GLU A 64 10.75 12.16 3.93
C GLU A 64 9.87 13.42 3.80
N PRO A 65 10.45 14.64 3.74
CA PRO A 65 9.66 15.85 3.57
C PRO A 65 8.75 15.64 2.36
N ASP A 66 7.45 15.44 2.59
CA ASP A 66 6.50 15.26 1.51
C ASP A 66 6.53 16.56 0.69
N ASP A 67 6.63 16.43 -0.64
CA ASP A 67 6.59 17.56 -1.57
C ASP A 67 5.16 18.12 -1.65
N THR A 68 4.70 18.71 -0.54
CA THR A 68 3.33 19.20 -0.38
C THR A 68 3.24 20.63 -0.88
N VAL A 69 2.33 20.86 -1.82
CA VAL A 69 1.95 22.19 -2.28
C VAL A 69 0.65 22.64 -1.60
N LEU A 70 0.46 23.96 -1.51
CA LEU A 70 -0.79 24.52 -0.99
C LEU A 70 -1.97 24.12 -1.88
N THR A 71 -3.03 23.61 -1.25
CA THR A 71 -4.29 23.18 -1.88
C THR A 71 -4.87 24.27 -2.78
N TRP A 72 -4.83 25.51 -2.30
CA TRP A 72 -5.14 26.70 -3.07
C TRP A 72 -3.84 27.42 -3.46
N PRO A 73 -3.63 27.82 -4.73
CA PRO A 73 -4.51 27.66 -5.89
C PRO A 73 -4.28 26.38 -6.71
N HIS A 74 -3.23 25.60 -6.40
CA HIS A 74 -2.71 24.57 -7.31
C HIS A 74 -3.70 23.42 -7.55
N LEU A 75 -4.14 22.74 -6.48
CA LEU A 75 -5.01 21.57 -6.60
C LEU A 75 -6.43 21.97 -7.02
N LEU A 76 -6.98 23.02 -6.38
CA LEU A 76 -8.36 23.43 -6.62
C LEU A 76 -8.58 23.96 -8.04
N SER A 77 -7.59 24.63 -8.66
CA SER A 77 -7.71 25.08 -10.05
C SER A 77 -7.78 23.92 -11.05
N ILE A 78 -6.96 22.87 -10.85
CA ILE A 78 -6.95 21.68 -11.71
C ILE A 78 -8.24 20.88 -11.55
N GLU A 79 -8.71 20.70 -10.32
CA GLU A 79 -9.97 19.99 -10.04
C GLU A 79 -11.18 20.75 -10.59
N PHE A 80 -11.23 22.07 -10.43
CA PHE A 80 -12.30 22.89 -10.99
C PHE A 80 -12.31 22.84 -12.52
N PHE A 81 -11.13 22.90 -13.15
CA PHE A 81 -11.01 22.72 -14.60
C PHE A 81 -11.50 21.34 -15.06
N ALA A 82 -11.11 20.27 -14.36
CA ALA A 82 -11.59 18.92 -14.65
C ALA A 82 -13.11 18.79 -14.48
N ALA A 83 -13.68 19.42 -13.45
CA ALA A 83 -15.14 19.45 -13.20
C ALA A 83 -15.90 20.20 -14.31
N VAL A 84 -15.37 21.31 -14.81
CA VAL A 84 -15.95 22.03 -15.95
C VAL A 84 -15.86 21.18 -17.22
N MET A 85 -14.71 20.55 -17.48
CA MET A 85 -14.51 19.68 -18.65
C MET A 85 -15.46 18.48 -18.66
N ILE A 86 -15.63 17.79 -17.53
CA ILE A 86 -16.58 16.66 -17.45
C ILE A 86 -18.02 17.14 -17.58
N SER A 87 -18.36 18.31 -17.05
CA SER A 87 -19.70 18.89 -17.19
C SER A 87 -20.02 19.22 -18.64
N ILE A 88 -19.08 19.86 -19.36
CA ILE A 88 -19.21 20.13 -20.79
C ILE A 88 -19.34 18.81 -21.56
N PHE A 89 -18.50 17.82 -21.27
CA PHE A 89 -18.58 16.51 -21.89
C PHE A 89 -19.96 15.85 -21.72
N LEU A 90 -20.51 15.84 -20.50
CA LEU A 90 -21.83 15.25 -20.24
C LEU A 90 -22.96 16.03 -20.93
N LEU A 91 -22.89 17.36 -20.98
CA LEU A 91 -23.86 18.18 -21.69
C LEU A 91 -23.82 17.96 -23.21
N LEU A 92 -22.62 17.90 -23.79
CA LEU A 92 -22.45 17.59 -25.21
C LEU A 92 -22.94 16.16 -25.51
N MET A 93 -22.61 15.19 -24.67
CA MET A 93 -23.09 13.82 -24.82
C MET A 93 -24.62 13.78 -24.77
N GLY A 94 -25.27 14.46 -23.82
CA GLY A 94 -26.73 14.50 -23.75
C GLY A 94 -27.41 15.27 -24.89
N LEU A 95 -26.71 16.20 -25.54
CA LEU A 95 -27.23 16.95 -26.69
C LEU A 95 -27.10 16.17 -28.01
N PHE A 96 -26.05 15.35 -28.15
CA PHE A 96 -25.79 14.59 -29.38
C PHE A 96 -26.25 13.12 -29.31
N VAL A 97 -26.36 12.53 -28.12
CA VAL A 97 -26.79 11.15 -27.90
C VAL A 97 -28.21 11.17 -27.36
N ASN A 98 -29.19 10.93 -28.22
CA ASN A 98 -30.59 10.82 -27.82
C ASN A 98 -30.80 9.56 -26.98
N ALA A 99 -31.45 9.71 -25.83
CA ALA A 99 -31.90 8.58 -25.05
C ALA A 99 -33.11 7.90 -25.75
N PRO A 100 -33.05 6.58 -26.01
CA PRO A 100 -34.17 5.79 -26.51
C PRO A 100 -35.18 5.67 -25.38
N LEU A 101 -36.24 6.47 -25.47
CA LEU A 101 -37.37 6.39 -24.56
C LEU A 101 -38.22 5.19 -24.96
N GLU A 102 -38.35 4.21 -24.07
CA GLU A 102 -39.25 3.07 -24.24
C GLU A 102 -40.72 3.49 -24.02
N GLU A 103 -41.64 2.56 -24.33
CA GLU A 103 -43.07 2.76 -24.06
C GLU A 103 -43.35 2.90 -22.56
N LEU A 104 -44.52 3.47 -22.22
CA LEU A 104 -44.97 3.55 -20.83
C LEU A 104 -45.03 2.14 -20.21
N ALA A 105 -44.51 2.02 -18.99
CA ALA A 105 -44.39 0.73 -18.31
C ALA A 105 -45.75 0.03 -18.18
N ASN A 106 -45.82 -1.21 -18.70
CA ASN A 106 -47.00 -2.07 -18.63
C ASN A 106 -46.67 -3.34 -17.80
N PRO A 107 -47.26 -3.52 -16.61
CA PRO A 107 -47.01 -4.70 -15.78
C PRO A 107 -47.40 -6.04 -16.43
N ASN A 108 -48.28 -6.03 -17.44
CA ASN A 108 -48.73 -7.25 -18.12
C ASN A 108 -47.83 -7.67 -19.29
N VAL A 109 -46.82 -6.87 -19.66
CA VAL A 109 -45.95 -7.13 -20.80
C VAL A 109 -44.49 -6.99 -20.35
N THR A 110 -43.72 -8.08 -20.46
CA THR A 110 -42.27 -8.02 -20.25
C THR A 110 -41.58 -7.80 -21.60
N PRO A 111 -40.71 -6.78 -21.74
CA PRO A 111 -40.00 -6.53 -22.98
C PRO A 111 -39.10 -7.72 -23.33
N ALA A 112 -38.95 -7.99 -24.62
CA ALA A 112 -38.18 -9.14 -25.11
C ALA A 112 -36.69 -9.05 -24.74
N VAL A 113 -36.13 -7.84 -24.64
CA VAL A 113 -34.74 -7.59 -24.25
C VAL A 113 -34.73 -6.75 -22.97
N ALA A 114 -34.67 -7.41 -21.81
CA ALA A 114 -34.56 -6.75 -20.52
C ALA A 114 -33.13 -6.89 -19.99
N LYS A 115 -32.29 -5.87 -20.24
CA LYS A 115 -30.93 -5.78 -19.69
C LYS A 115 -30.90 -4.80 -18.53
N ALA A 116 -30.14 -5.13 -17.50
CA ALA A 116 -29.86 -4.24 -16.39
C ALA A 116 -29.00 -3.04 -16.85
N PRO A 117 -28.98 -1.94 -16.08
CA PRO A 117 -28.01 -0.87 -16.31
C PRO A 117 -26.57 -1.40 -16.36
N TRP A 118 -25.70 -0.75 -17.15
CA TRP A 118 -24.35 -1.25 -17.46
C TRP A 118 -23.50 -1.64 -16.24
N TYR A 119 -23.66 -0.93 -15.11
CA TYR A 119 -22.97 -1.20 -13.85
C TYR A 119 -23.50 -2.44 -13.10
N PHE A 120 -24.67 -2.96 -13.48
CA PHE A 120 -25.28 -4.19 -12.97
C PHE A 120 -25.33 -5.33 -13.98
N VAL A 121 -24.99 -5.11 -15.26
CA VAL A 121 -25.03 -6.17 -16.28
C VAL A 121 -24.15 -7.37 -15.90
N GLY A 122 -22.96 -7.13 -15.33
CA GLY A 122 -22.11 -8.23 -14.86
C GLY A 122 -22.75 -9.04 -13.73
N LEU A 123 -23.51 -8.39 -12.84
CA LEU A 123 -24.29 -9.07 -11.82
C LEU A 123 -25.44 -9.87 -12.45
N GLN A 124 -26.15 -9.30 -13.43
CA GLN A 124 -27.22 -9.98 -14.16
C GLN A 124 -26.70 -11.24 -14.87
N GLU A 125 -25.50 -11.18 -15.45
CA GLU A 125 -24.88 -12.34 -16.10
C GLU A 125 -24.61 -13.46 -15.09
N LEU A 126 -24.20 -13.11 -13.87
CA LEU A 126 -24.04 -14.07 -12.79
C LEU A 126 -25.38 -14.69 -12.36
N LEU A 127 -26.45 -13.90 -12.30
CA LEU A 127 -27.81 -14.39 -12.01
C LEU A 127 -28.33 -15.37 -13.06
N ALA A 128 -27.85 -15.30 -14.30
CA ALA A 128 -28.25 -16.25 -15.34
C ALA A 128 -27.66 -17.66 -15.14
N TYR A 129 -26.58 -17.80 -14.36
CA TYR A 129 -25.94 -19.10 -14.11
C TYR A 129 -26.13 -19.62 -12.68
N PHE A 130 -26.28 -18.75 -11.69
CA PHE A 130 -26.31 -19.12 -10.28
C PHE A 130 -27.66 -18.81 -9.62
N HIS A 131 -27.95 -19.51 -8.53
CA HIS A 131 -29.15 -19.23 -7.72
C HIS A 131 -29.16 -17.75 -7.27
N PRO A 132 -30.32 -17.06 -7.27
CA PRO A 132 -30.41 -15.63 -6.96
C PRO A 132 -29.78 -15.24 -5.62
N THR A 133 -29.84 -16.09 -4.60
CA THR A 133 -29.18 -15.85 -3.31
C THR A 133 -27.65 -15.79 -3.43
N VAL A 134 -27.06 -16.64 -4.26
CA VAL A 134 -25.60 -16.69 -4.45
C VAL A 134 -25.15 -15.47 -5.25
N ALA A 135 -25.74 -15.26 -6.42
CA ALA A 135 -25.35 -14.19 -7.32
C ALA A 135 -25.74 -12.80 -6.80
N GLY A 136 -26.98 -12.64 -6.30
CA GLY A 136 -27.54 -11.34 -5.93
C GLY A 136 -27.23 -10.91 -4.49
N VAL A 137 -26.98 -11.84 -3.57
CA VAL A 137 -26.73 -11.50 -2.15
C VAL A 137 -25.29 -11.82 -1.74
N LEU A 138 -24.87 -13.08 -1.88
CA LEU A 138 -23.58 -13.52 -1.35
C LEU A 138 -22.40 -12.87 -2.08
N VAL A 139 -22.42 -12.81 -3.41
CA VAL A 139 -21.31 -12.23 -4.17
C VAL A 139 -21.12 -10.72 -3.91
N PRO A 140 -22.16 -9.86 -4.01
CA PRO A 140 -22.02 -8.45 -3.65
C PRO A 140 -21.58 -8.25 -2.20
N THR A 141 -22.12 -9.03 -1.27
CA THR A 141 -21.73 -8.99 0.14
C THR A 141 -20.26 -9.35 0.31
N PHE A 142 -19.78 -10.40 -0.36
CA PHE A 142 -18.38 -10.81 -0.33
C PHE A 142 -17.45 -9.72 -0.88
N VAL A 143 -17.83 -9.06 -1.97
CA VAL A 143 -17.03 -7.97 -2.56
C VAL A 143 -16.96 -6.77 -1.62
N LEU A 144 -18.09 -6.35 -1.03
CA LEU A 144 -18.14 -5.21 -0.11
C LEU A 144 -17.40 -5.48 1.19
N VAL A 145 -17.62 -6.64 1.82
CA VAL A 145 -16.93 -7.05 3.04
C VAL A 145 -15.44 -7.26 2.76
N GLY A 146 -15.10 -7.90 1.64
CA GLY A 146 -13.73 -8.08 1.19
C GLY A 146 -13.00 -6.74 1.04
N ALA A 147 -13.62 -5.77 0.36
CA ALA A 147 -13.09 -4.42 0.21
C ALA A 147 -12.92 -3.69 1.56
N ALA A 148 -13.90 -3.81 2.47
CA ALA A 148 -13.81 -3.25 3.82
C ALA A 148 -12.70 -3.89 4.68
N LEU A 149 -12.37 -5.16 4.39
CA LEU A 149 -11.32 -5.90 5.09
C LEU A 149 -9.91 -5.66 4.53
N VAL A 150 -9.77 -5.10 3.33
CA VAL A 150 -8.47 -4.77 2.71
C VAL A 150 -7.50 -4.05 3.66
N PRO A 151 -7.87 -2.94 4.36
CA PRO A 151 -6.94 -2.26 5.26
C PRO A 151 -6.46 -3.11 6.45
N TYR A 152 -7.21 -4.16 6.81
CA TYR A 152 -6.86 -5.05 7.91
C TYR A 152 -6.01 -6.24 7.49
N ILE A 153 -6.20 -6.73 6.26
CA ILE A 153 -5.49 -7.89 5.71
C ILE A 153 -4.16 -7.46 5.08
N ASP A 154 -4.16 -6.37 4.32
CA ASP A 154 -2.98 -5.90 3.59
C ASP A 154 -2.14 -4.94 4.44
N ARG A 155 -1.56 -5.48 5.52
CA ARG A 155 -0.63 -4.75 6.39
C ARG A 155 0.77 -4.85 5.79
N GLY A 156 1.32 -3.71 5.36
CA GLY A 156 2.65 -3.64 4.77
C GLY A 156 3.77 -4.10 5.73
N PRO A 157 5.00 -4.29 5.23
CA PRO A 157 6.13 -4.85 6.01
C PRO A 157 6.46 -4.09 7.31
N ARG A 158 6.02 -2.83 7.43
CA ARG A 158 6.27 -1.96 8.59
C ARG A 158 5.07 -1.78 9.52
N GLY A 159 3.93 -2.45 9.26
CA GLY A 159 2.73 -2.35 10.10
C GLY A 159 2.02 -0.98 10.04
N ASP A 160 2.42 -0.11 9.12
CA ASP A 160 1.95 1.27 8.92
C ASP A 160 0.78 1.40 7.93
N GLY A 161 0.14 0.29 7.55
CA GLY A 161 -1.03 0.29 6.67
C GLY A 161 -0.75 -0.01 5.18
N GLY A 162 0.38 -0.65 4.88
CA GLY A 162 0.75 -1.00 3.50
C GLY A 162 1.90 -0.15 3.00
N SER A 163 2.84 -0.72 2.25
CA SER A 163 3.80 0.11 1.53
C SER A 163 3.10 0.79 0.36
N SER A 164 3.21 2.11 0.25
CA SER A 164 2.67 2.88 -0.90
C SER A 164 3.34 2.52 -2.22
N ARG A 165 4.43 1.75 -2.21
CA ARG A 165 5.15 1.32 -3.42
C ARG A 165 4.44 0.11 -4.04
N PRO A 166 3.97 0.19 -5.29
CA PRO A 166 3.35 -0.96 -5.99
C PRO A 166 4.26 -2.19 -6.06
N ALA A 167 5.59 -2.00 -6.04
CA ALA A 167 6.56 -3.08 -6.05
C ALA A 167 6.51 -3.99 -4.81
N ASP A 168 6.02 -3.48 -3.68
CA ASP A 168 5.99 -4.23 -2.42
C ASP A 168 4.68 -5.03 -2.26
N ARG A 169 3.70 -4.79 -3.15
CA ARG A 169 2.34 -5.38 -3.10
C ARG A 169 1.97 -6.15 -4.37
N LYS A 170 2.96 -6.72 -5.06
CA LYS A 170 2.78 -7.41 -6.35
C LYS A 170 1.65 -8.45 -6.30
N VAL A 171 1.62 -9.29 -5.27
CA VAL A 171 0.59 -10.34 -5.13
C VAL A 171 -0.82 -9.74 -4.97
N GLY A 172 -0.99 -8.76 -4.08
CA GLY A 172 -2.27 -8.09 -3.85
C GLY A 172 -2.78 -7.38 -5.11
N ILE A 173 -1.89 -6.67 -5.81
CA ILE A 173 -2.20 -6.00 -7.07
C ILE A 173 -2.59 -7.03 -8.13
N THR A 174 -1.83 -8.11 -8.30
CA THR A 174 -2.16 -9.15 -9.29
C THR A 174 -3.53 -9.79 -9.02
N ILE A 175 -3.82 -10.16 -7.77
CA ILE A 175 -5.14 -10.75 -7.41
C ILE A 175 -6.26 -9.74 -7.66
N PHE A 176 -6.08 -8.48 -7.26
CA PHE A 176 -7.08 -7.43 -7.48
C PHE A 176 -7.29 -7.15 -8.97
N SER A 177 -6.22 -7.09 -9.76
CA SER A 177 -6.30 -6.94 -11.21
C SER A 177 -7.02 -8.13 -11.86
N LEU A 178 -6.74 -9.37 -11.45
CA LEU A 178 -7.46 -10.55 -11.94
C LEU A 178 -8.95 -10.48 -11.58
N PHE A 179 -9.29 -10.04 -10.37
CA PHE A 179 -10.68 -9.84 -9.96
C PHE A 179 -11.39 -8.79 -10.83
N LEU A 180 -10.74 -7.65 -11.11
CA LEU A 180 -11.29 -6.62 -12.00
C LEU A 180 -11.46 -7.13 -13.44
N VAL A 181 -10.47 -7.84 -13.97
CA VAL A 181 -10.55 -8.42 -15.32
C VAL A 181 -11.67 -9.46 -15.39
N ALA A 182 -11.83 -10.31 -14.39
CA ALA A 182 -12.94 -11.27 -14.33
C ALA A 182 -14.31 -10.55 -14.33
N GLY A 183 -14.46 -9.50 -13.51
CA GLY A 183 -15.69 -8.68 -13.49
C GLY A 183 -15.97 -7.99 -14.83
N LEU A 184 -14.93 -7.44 -15.48
CA LEU A 184 -15.05 -6.83 -16.80
C LEU A 184 -15.44 -7.84 -17.88
N VAL A 185 -14.84 -9.04 -17.86
CA VAL A 185 -15.17 -10.11 -18.82
C VAL A 185 -16.62 -10.56 -18.66
N ILE A 186 -17.08 -10.80 -17.42
CA ILE A 186 -18.48 -11.17 -17.16
C ILE A 186 -19.42 -10.06 -17.61
N THR A 187 -19.09 -8.80 -17.31
CA THR A 187 -19.88 -7.64 -17.75
C THR A 187 -19.91 -7.56 -19.27
N PHE A 188 -18.77 -7.73 -19.95
CA PHE A 188 -18.69 -7.70 -21.41
C PHE A 188 -19.54 -8.81 -22.06
N ILE A 189 -19.55 -10.01 -21.48
CA ILE A 189 -20.38 -11.13 -21.95
C ILE A 189 -21.86 -10.80 -21.79
N GLY A 190 -22.30 -10.45 -20.58
CA GLY A 190 -23.70 -10.11 -20.31
C GLY A 190 -24.19 -8.93 -21.13
N ALA A 191 -23.28 -8.02 -21.45
CA ALA A 191 -23.53 -6.89 -22.30
C ALA A 191 -23.73 -7.40 -23.73
N PHE A 192 -22.68 -7.84 -24.42
CA PHE A 192 -22.71 -7.98 -25.89
C PHE A 192 -23.31 -9.29 -26.41
N PHE A 193 -23.28 -10.34 -25.61
CA PHE A 193 -23.54 -11.70 -26.07
C PHE A 193 -24.90 -12.24 -25.61
N ARG A 194 -25.76 -11.35 -25.09
CA ARG A 194 -27.12 -11.65 -24.64
C ARG A 194 -28.16 -11.02 -25.56
N GLY A 195 -29.13 -11.82 -25.96
CA GLY A 195 -30.25 -11.44 -26.84
C GLY A 195 -31.62 -11.56 -26.16
N PRO A 196 -32.71 -11.72 -26.95
CA PRO A 196 -34.06 -11.83 -26.42
C PRO A 196 -34.21 -12.93 -25.36
N GLY A 197 -34.95 -12.64 -24.28
CA GLY A 197 -35.12 -13.54 -23.13
C GLY A 197 -33.82 -13.79 -22.34
N TYR A 198 -32.80 -12.94 -22.50
CA TYR A 198 -31.45 -13.15 -21.97
C TYR A 198 -30.79 -14.44 -22.50
N GLY A 199 -31.22 -14.92 -23.67
CA GLY A 199 -30.62 -16.05 -24.36
C GLY A 199 -29.24 -15.72 -24.94
N TRP A 200 -28.48 -16.77 -25.27
CA TRP A 200 -27.20 -16.63 -25.96
C TRP A 200 -27.42 -16.08 -27.38
N ALA A 201 -26.76 -14.97 -27.73
CA ALA A 201 -26.83 -14.37 -29.06
C ALA A 201 -25.45 -13.94 -29.54
N LEU A 202 -25.09 -14.29 -30.78
CA LEU A 202 -23.84 -13.88 -31.39
C LEU A 202 -24.02 -12.53 -32.08
N PRO A 203 -23.24 -11.48 -31.72
CA PRO A 203 -23.43 -10.13 -32.25
C PRO A 203 -23.44 -10.03 -33.78
N TRP A 204 -22.64 -10.86 -34.45
CA TRP A 204 -22.48 -10.87 -35.90
C TRP A 204 -23.54 -11.67 -36.65
N VAL A 205 -24.39 -12.43 -35.94
CA VAL A 205 -25.53 -13.16 -36.52
C VAL A 205 -26.85 -12.51 -36.15
N SER A 206 -27.01 -12.20 -34.86
CA SER A 206 -28.26 -11.73 -34.25
C SER A 206 -28.37 -10.20 -34.22
N GLY A 207 -27.28 -9.49 -34.47
CA GLY A 207 -27.16 -8.05 -34.23
C GLY A 207 -26.87 -7.73 -32.76
N LEU A 208 -26.79 -6.42 -32.45
CA LEU A 208 -26.58 -5.93 -31.09
C LEU A 208 -27.94 -5.68 -30.42
N HIS A 209 -28.17 -6.33 -29.27
CA HIS A 209 -29.39 -6.19 -28.49
C HIS A 209 -29.19 -5.30 -27.27
N PHE A 210 -28.82 -4.04 -27.46
CA PHE A 210 -28.78 -3.05 -26.38
C PHE A 210 -29.59 -1.82 -26.76
N ALA A 211 -30.34 -1.32 -25.79
CA ALA A 211 -30.77 0.07 -25.78
C ALA A 211 -29.61 0.88 -25.16
N LEU A 212 -29.20 1.95 -25.85
CA LEU A 212 -28.11 2.85 -25.46
C LEU A 212 -28.66 4.05 -24.70
#